data_AF-A0A8T5M4T3-F1
#
_entry.id   AF-A0A8T5M4T3-F1
#
_cell.length_a   1.000
_cell.length_b   1.000
_cell.length_c   1.000
_cell.angle_alpha   90.00
_cell.angle_beta   90.00
_cell.angle_gamma   90.00
#
_symmetry.space_group_name_H-M   'P 1'
#
loop_
_entity.id
_entity.type
_entity.pdbx_description
1 polymer ?
#
loop_
_entity_poly.entity_id
_entity_poly.type
_entity_poly.pdbx_seq_one_letter_code
_entity_poly.pdbx_strand_id
1 'polypeptide(L)'
;MESRKLISSGPSSLIISLPNQWIKENSLQKGMSVDLEHVQNGLLIRTKEATKSQAKEKSYTLKNKEQYLIREELIYCFLHNVDCINVPLKLVKNVSPVLDNIPGAELKIDKDNAYINNYLDKRRVNPSSEVSHCLRSMKDVLSKISKIKNEENVFEVDNILKNLERRLLIAESVVNKWIENPQERVQSGLKYVEITRLKLFLRELPRLLSHQMRLARKMTYLKGKKAQTLFKEIEEYFKPEIEEQNVEKFTKEKLTI
;
A
#
# COMPACT_ATOMS: atom_id res chain seq x y z
N MET A 1 18.93 -1.12 24.72
CA MET A 1 18.82 0.35 24.66
C MET A 1 20.07 0.92 25.32
N GLU A 2 20.89 1.64 24.59
CA GLU A 2 22.02 2.38 25.17
C GLU A 2 21.62 3.85 25.30
N SER A 3 21.78 4.43 26.50
CA SER A 3 21.64 5.87 26.70
C SER A 3 23.02 6.53 26.68
N ARG A 4 23.10 7.71 26.07
CA ARG A 4 24.31 8.54 26.03
C ARG A 4 24.01 9.88 26.69
N LYS A 5 24.94 10.38 27.49
CA LYS A 5 24.81 11.70 28.13
C LYS A 5 25.16 12.79 27.12
N LEU A 6 24.45 13.91 27.22
CA LEU A 6 24.83 15.16 26.57
C LEU A 6 25.90 15.84 27.43
N ILE A 7 26.98 16.28 26.81
CA ILE A 7 28.10 16.97 27.45
C ILE A 7 28.12 18.40 26.94
N SER A 8 28.15 19.39 27.84
CA SER A 8 28.25 20.79 27.42
C SER A 8 29.64 21.11 26.88
N SER A 9 29.68 21.73 25.70
CA SER A 9 30.90 22.27 25.09
C SER A 9 30.69 23.76 24.84
N GLY A 10 30.88 24.57 25.88
CA GLY A 10 30.62 26.02 25.82
C GLY A 10 29.14 26.42 25.94
N PRO A 11 28.81 27.72 25.75
CA PRO A 11 27.51 28.30 26.10
C PRO A 11 26.33 27.84 25.23
N SER A 12 26.61 27.39 24.00
CA SER A 12 25.56 27.12 22.99
C SER A 12 25.81 25.84 22.19
N SER A 13 26.70 24.95 22.65
CA SER A 13 26.97 23.70 21.94
C SER A 13 27.01 22.50 22.90
N LEU A 14 26.43 21.39 22.46
CA LEU A 14 26.37 20.14 23.18
C LEU A 14 27.08 19.06 22.35
N ILE A 15 27.82 18.19 23.03
CA ILE A 15 28.48 17.03 22.46
C ILE A 15 27.68 15.78 22.87
N ILE A 16 27.40 14.92 21.89
CA ILE A 16 26.88 13.57 22.11
C ILE A 16 27.87 12.56 21.51
N SER A 17 28.20 11.52 22.28
CA SER A 17 29.05 10.44 21.79
C SER A 17 28.25 9.45 20.95
N LEU A 18 28.66 9.25 19.70
CA LEU A 18 28.07 8.23 18.83
C LEU A 18 28.66 6.85 19.11
N PRO A 19 27.91 5.76 18.90
CA PRO A 19 28.44 4.40 19.08
C PRO A 19 29.62 4.12 18.13
N ASN A 20 30.73 3.61 18.68
CA ASN A 20 31.92 3.24 17.89
C ASN A 20 31.62 2.23 16.78
N GLN A 21 30.67 1.32 17.02
CA GLN A 21 30.25 0.35 16.01
C GLN A 21 29.58 1.06 14.81
N TRP A 22 28.68 2.01 15.08
CA TRP A 22 28.01 2.79 14.03
C TRP A 22 28.99 3.63 13.20
N ILE A 23 30.01 4.22 13.85
CA ILE A 23 31.10 4.94 13.17
C ILE A 23 31.84 4.03 12.19
N LYS A 24 32.19 2.81 12.60
CA LYS A 24 32.89 1.82 11.77
C LYS A 24 32.03 1.32 10.61
N GLU A 25 30.76 0.99 10.87
CA GLU A 25 29.81 0.51 9.86
C GLU A 25 29.56 1.54 8.75
N ASN A 26 29.68 2.83 9.08
CA ASN A 26 29.48 3.92 8.14
C ASN A 26 30.78 4.58 7.67
N SER A 27 31.94 3.94 7.90
CA SER A 27 33.27 4.40 7.46
C SER A 27 33.58 5.87 7.82
N LEU A 28 33.06 6.35 8.96
CA LEU A 28 33.23 7.73 9.37
C LEU A 28 34.61 7.96 9.98
N GLN A 29 35.27 9.03 9.57
CA GLN A 29 36.58 9.48 10.04
C GLN A 29 36.47 10.76 10.87
N LYS A 30 37.48 11.00 11.73
CA LYS A 30 37.57 12.21 12.54
C LYS A 30 37.58 13.45 11.63
N GLY A 31 36.69 14.41 11.92
CA GLY A 31 36.55 15.64 11.13
C GLY A 31 35.50 15.57 10.02
N MET A 32 34.88 14.41 9.77
CA MET A 32 33.75 14.31 8.85
C MET A 32 32.47 14.92 9.45
N SER A 33 31.72 15.65 8.63
CA SER A 33 30.40 16.18 9.01
C SER A 33 29.31 15.13 8.81
N VAL A 34 28.38 15.07 9.75
CA VAL A 34 27.13 14.31 9.67
C VAL A 34 25.96 15.30 9.61
N ASP A 35 24.89 14.92 8.92
CA ASP A 35 23.69 15.75 8.84
C ASP A 35 22.79 15.47 10.05
N LEU A 36 22.22 16.53 10.62
CA LEU A 36 21.32 16.46 11.75
C LEU A 36 19.94 16.98 11.33
N GLU A 37 18.90 16.20 11.57
CA GLU A 37 17.51 16.58 11.29
C GLU A 37 16.68 16.50 12.56
N HIS A 38 15.92 17.55 12.83
CA HIS A 38 14.93 17.57 13.92
C HIS A 38 13.67 16.81 13.49
N VAL A 39 13.27 15.83 14.30
CA VAL A 39 11.98 15.14 14.17
C VAL A 39 11.13 15.41 15.42
N GLN A 40 9.81 15.25 15.35
CA GLN A 40 8.86 15.66 16.40
C GLN A 40 9.28 15.25 17.84
N ASN A 41 9.92 14.10 18.03
CA ASN A 41 10.38 13.60 19.33
C ASN A 41 11.87 13.20 19.36
N GLY A 42 12.73 13.80 18.54
CA GLY A 42 14.14 13.42 18.56
C GLY A 42 15.04 14.10 17.53
N LEU A 43 16.28 13.62 17.47
CA LEU A 43 17.31 14.05 16.51
C LEU A 43 17.70 12.84 15.65
N LEU A 44 17.63 12.99 14.34
CA LEU A 44 18.09 11.99 13.39
C LEU A 44 19.47 12.38 12.85
N ILE A 45 20.43 11.47 12.94
CA ILE A 45 21.82 11.68 12.48
C ILE A 45 22.04 10.86 11.22
N ARG A 46 22.55 11.49 10.15
CA ARG A 46 22.76 10.86 8.84
C ARG A 46 24.19 11.08 8.34
N THR A 47 24.69 10.15 7.55
CA THR A 47 25.95 10.32 6.82
C THR A 47 25.68 10.95 5.46
N LYS A 48 26.62 11.75 4.93
CA LYS A 48 26.52 12.35 3.59
C LYS A 48 26.47 11.31 2.46
N GLU A 49 26.94 10.09 2.72
CA GLU A 49 26.82 8.97 1.78
C GLU A 49 25.41 8.38 1.77
N ALA A 50 24.64 8.45 2.87
CA ALA A 50 23.25 8.01 2.89
C ALA A 50 22.33 8.88 2.00
N THR A 51 22.71 10.13 1.75
CA THR A 51 22.06 11.01 0.76
C THR A 51 22.49 10.69 -0.69
N LYS A 52 23.59 9.96 -0.87
CA LYS A 52 24.15 9.54 -2.16
C LYS A 52 24.05 8.03 -2.44
N SER A 53 23.38 7.24 -1.60
CA SER A 53 23.02 5.89 -2.01
C SER A 53 21.98 6.05 -3.12
N GLN A 54 22.44 5.98 -4.38
CA GLN A 54 21.60 5.48 -5.46
C GLN A 54 20.98 4.21 -4.91
N ALA A 55 19.70 4.26 -4.55
CA ALA A 55 18.96 3.06 -4.20
C ALA A 55 19.22 2.08 -5.36
N LYS A 56 19.86 0.94 -5.08
CA LYS A 56 20.04 -0.08 -6.11
C LYS A 56 18.66 -0.37 -6.67
N GLU A 57 18.45 -0.06 -7.95
CA GLU A 57 17.18 -0.32 -8.62
C GLU A 57 16.82 -1.78 -8.40
N LYS A 58 15.68 -2.03 -7.76
CA LYS A 58 15.17 -3.38 -7.58
C LYS A 58 14.72 -3.86 -8.94
N SER A 59 15.45 -4.81 -9.50
CA SER A 59 15.10 -5.44 -10.78
C SER A 59 14.60 -6.86 -10.56
N TYR A 60 13.70 -7.31 -11.43
CA TYR A 60 13.17 -8.67 -11.43
C TYR A 60 13.03 -9.17 -12.87
N THR A 61 13.26 -10.46 -13.11
CA THR A 61 13.06 -11.06 -14.45
C THR A 61 11.90 -12.03 -14.40
N LEU A 62 10.92 -11.80 -15.27
CA LEU A 62 9.68 -12.56 -15.34
C LEU A 62 9.94 -13.99 -15.84
N LYS A 63 9.43 -14.98 -15.10
CA LYS A 63 9.79 -16.40 -15.31
C LYS A 63 8.65 -17.23 -15.89
N ASN A 64 7.42 -17.01 -15.42
CA ASN A 64 6.29 -17.86 -15.78
C ASN A 64 5.72 -17.54 -17.16
N LYS A 65 5.19 -18.58 -17.81
CA LYS A 65 4.60 -18.50 -19.15
C LYS A 65 3.07 -18.36 -19.12
N GLU A 66 2.44 -18.88 -18.05
CA GLU A 66 0.99 -18.93 -17.92
C GLU A 66 0.44 -17.59 -17.45
N GLN A 67 -0.60 -17.10 -18.11
CA GLN A 67 -1.11 -15.75 -17.91
C GLN A 67 -1.54 -15.46 -16.46
N TYR A 68 -2.13 -16.44 -15.76
CA TYR A 68 -2.50 -16.26 -14.36
C TYR A 68 -1.27 -16.17 -13.43
N LEU A 69 -0.21 -16.96 -13.67
CA LEU A 69 1.04 -16.88 -12.91
C LEU A 69 1.78 -15.58 -13.20
N ILE A 70 1.74 -15.09 -14.44
CA ILE A 70 2.28 -13.79 -14.83
C ILE A 70 1.58 -12.68 -14.03
N ARG A 71 0.25 -12.74 -13.91
CA ARG A 71 -0.50 -11.78 -13.09
C ARG A 71 -0.01 -11.74 -11.66
N GLU A 72 0.13 -12.91 -11.02
CA GLU A 72 0.57 -12.99 -9.63
C GLU A 72 2.03 -12.51 -9.47
N GLU A 73 2.92 -12.82 -10.41
CA GLU A 73 4.29 -12.28 -10.43
C GLU A 73 4.31 -10.75 -10.53
N LEU A 74 3.49 -10.16 -11.41
CA LEU A 74 3.42 -8.71 -11.57
C LEU A 74 2.86 -8.02 -10.33
N ILE A 75 1.82 -8.59 -9.71
CA ILE A 75 1.27 -8.11 -8.44
C ILE A 75 2.35 -8.18 -7.35
N TYR A 76 3.09 -9.30 -7.26
CA TYR A 76 4.20 -9.45 -6.32
C TYR A 76 5.26 -8.36 -6.53
N CYS A 77 5.73 -8.18 -7.77
CA CYS A 77 6.73 -7.16 -8.09
C CYS A 77 6.24 -5.75 -7.73
N PHE A 78 4.99 -5.45 -8.03
CA PHE A 78 4.36 -4.18 -7.70
C PHE A 78 4.31 -3.94 -6.17
N LEU A 79 3.89 -4.95 -5.41
CA LEU A 79 3.81 -4.90 -3.95
C LEU A 79 5.18 -4.73 -3.28
N HIS A 80 6.23 -5.27 -3.87
CA HIS A 80 7.61 -5.18 -3.37
C HIS A 80 8.39 -3.98 -3.91
N ASN A 81 7.71 -3.07 -4.61
CA ASN A 81 8.29 -1.86 -5.18
C ASN A 81 9.53 -2.18 -6.04
N VAL A 82 9.40 -3.18 -6.91
CA VAL A 82 10.38 -3.45 -7.97
C VAL A 82 10.30 -2.31 -8.99
N ASP A 83 11.44 -1.69 -9.29
CA ASP A 83 11.55 -0.52 -10.14
C ASP A 83 11.44 -0.89 -11.62
N CYS A 84 12.07 -2.00 -12.00
CA CYS A 84 12.13 -2.50 -13.38
C CYS A 84 11.92 -4.02 -13.45
N ILE A 85 10.98 -4.47 -14.29
CA ILE A 85 10.74 -5.89 -14.53
C ILE A 85 11.17 -6.23 -15.96
N ASN A 86 12.21 -7.05 -16.11
CA ASN A 86 12.63 -7.59 -17.40
C ASN A 86 11.62 -8.64 -17.88
N VAL A 87 11.10 -8.44 -19.09
CA VAL A 87 10.14 -9.32 -19.75
C VAL A 87 10.81 -9.99 -20.95
N PRO A 88 11.01 -11.31 -20.94
CA PRO A 88 11.44 -12.03 -22.14
C PRO A 88 10.48 -11.76 -23.31
N LEU A 89 10.99 -11.44 -24.50
CA LEU A 89 10.17 -11.07 -25.68
C LEU A 89 9.06 -12.08 -26.00
N LYS A 90 9.32 -13.38 -25.79
CA LYS A 90 8.34 -14.47 -25.96
C LYS A 90 7.12 -14.37 -25.04
N LEU A 91 7.21 -13.62 -23.94
CA LEU A 91 6.16 -13.46 -22.93
C LEU A 91 5.36 -12.16 -23.08
N VAL A 92 5.81 -11.23 -23.91
CA VAL A 92 5.16 -9.92 -24.13
C VAL A 92 3.67 -10.05 -24.45
N LYS A 93 3.30 -11.01 -25.31
CA LYS A 93 1.90 -11.27 -25.69
C LYS A 93 1.03 -11.71 -24.51
N ASN A 94 1.61 -12.40 -23.53
CA ASN A 94 0.90 -12.90 -22.36
C ASN A 94 0.86 -11.84 -21.23
N VAL A 95 1.85 -10.94 -21.20
CA VAL A 95 1.96 -9.84 -20.24
C VAL A 95 0.99 -8.71 -20.55
N SER A 96 0.88 -8.31 -21.83
CA SER A 96 0.09 -7.14 -22.24
C SER A 96 -1.35 -7.13 -21.72
N PRO A 97 -2.15 -8.22 -21.83
CA PRO A 97 -3.54 -8.21 -21.36
C PRO A 97 -3.70 -8.16 -19.83
N VAL A 98 -2.62 -8.38 -19.08
CA VAL A 98 -2.65 -8.45 -17.62
C VAL A 98 -2.28 -7.12 -16.99
N LEU A 99 -1.51 -6.28 -17.70
CA LEU A 99 -0.98 -5.00 -17.23
C LEU A 99 -2.07 -4.00 -16.84
N ASP A 100 -3.25 -4.04 -17.47
CA ASP A 100 -4.38 -3.17 -17.14
C ASP A 100 -4.81 -3.26 -15.66
N ASN A 101 -4.48 -4.37 -15.00
CA ASN A 101 -4.77 -4.60 -13.60
C ASN A 101 -3.69 -4.08 -12.64
N ILE A 102 -2.53 -3.64 -13.15
CA ILE A 102 -1.40 -3.17 -12.36
C ILE A 102 -1.28 -1.64 -12.51
N PRO A 103 -1.60 -0.85 -11.47
CA PRO A 103 -1.66 0.61 -11.59
C PRO A 103 -0.32 1.25 -11.99
N GLY A 104 -0.32 2.05 -13.06
CA GLY A 104 0.86 2.80 -13.49
C GLY A 104 2.01 1.96 -14.05
N ALA A 105 1.77 0.66 -14.29
CA ALA A 105 2.74 -0.21 -14.96
C ALA A 105 2.63 -0.04 -16.48
N GLU A 106 3.77 0.23 -17.12
CA GLU A 106 3.86 0.39 -18.57
C GLU A 106 4.92 -0.53 -19.14
N LEU A 107 4.55 -1.26 -20.20
CA LEU A 107 5.47 -2.11 -20.97
C LEU A 107 6.15 -1.30 -22.06
N LYS A 108 7.48 -1.31 -22.05
CA LYS A 108 8.32 -0.78 -23.12
C LYS A 108 8.99 -1.93 -23.84
N ILE A 109 9.04 -1.85 -25.17
CA ILE A 109 9.57 -2.89 -26.05
C ILE A 109 10.60 -2.22 -26.97
N ASP A 110 11.84 -2.65 -26.84
CA ASP A 110 12.94 -2.34 -27.76
C ASP A 110 13.24 -3.57 -28.64
N LYS A 111 14.23 -3.47 -29.54
CA LYS A 111 14.54 -4.53 -30.52
C LYS A 111 14.81 -5.90 -29.87
N ASP A 112 15.57 -5.90 -28.78
CA ASP A 112 16.04 -7.14 -28.12
C ASP A 112 15.49 -7.30 -26.70
N ASN A 113 14.84 -6.26 -26.15
CA ASN A 113 14.47 -6.20 -24.73
C ASN A 113 13.03 -5.73 -24.57
N ALA A 114 12.34 -6.27 -23.57
CA ALA A 114 11.10 -5.68 -23.08
C ALA A 114 11.19 -5.52 -21.56
N TYR A 115 10.65 -4.43 -21.04
CA TYR A 115 10.69 -4.10 -19.62
C TYR A 115 9.40 -3.41 -19.19
N ILE A 116 8.99 -3.66 -17.95
CA ILE A 116 7.87 -2.98 -17.31
C ILE A 116 8.43 -2.03 -16.27
N ASN A 117 8.06 -0.77 -16.36
CA ASN A 117 8.34 0.25 -15.36
C ASN A 117 7.04 0.72 -14.71
N ASN A 118 7.13 1.14 -13.46
CA ASN A 118 6.00 1.72 -12.73
C ASN A 118 6.20 3.23 -12.54
N TYR A 119 5.35 4.04 -13.17
CA TYR A 119 5.43 5.51 -13.10
C TYR A 119 4.49 6.13 -12.06
N LEU A 120 3.83 5.31 -11.24
CA LEU A 120 2.93 5.81 -10.22
C LEU A 120 3.70 6.53 -9.10
N ASP A 121 3.44 7.82 -8.89
CA ASP A 121 3.97 8.54 -7.74
C ASP A 121 3.19 8.16 -6.47
N LYS A 122 3.77 7.24 -5.71
CA LYS A 122 3.17 6.72 -4.48
C LYS A 122 3.35 7.65 -3.26
N ARG A 123 4.14 8.73 -3.36
CA ARG A 123 4.46 9.61 -2.20
C ARG A 123 3.26 10.35 -1.64
N ARG A 124 2.21 10.55 -2.46
CA ARG A 124 0.99 11.27 -2.07
C ARG A 124 -0.12 10.34 -1.56
N VAL A 125 0.12 9.04 -1.56
CA VAL A 125 -0.89 8.05 -1.16
C VAL A 125 -0.89 7.93 0.36
N ASN A 126 -2.07 8.06 0.96
CA ASN A 126 -2.29 7.81 2.39
C ASN A 126 -3.05 6.48 2.56
N PRO A 127 -2.38 5.36 2.93
CA PRO A 127 -3.01 4.05 3.05
C PRO A 127 -4.19 4.00 4.03
N SER A 128 -4.17 4.74 5.14
CA SER A 128 -5.29 4.82 6.09
C SER A 128 -6.52 5.47 5.47
N SER A 129 -6.31 6.49 4.62
CA SER A 129 -7.37 7.14 3.88
C SER A 129 -7.96 6.23 2.81
N GLU A 130 -7.13 5.45 2.11
CA GLU A 130 -7.59 4.46 1.12
C GLU A 130 -8.40 3.33 1.75
N VAL A 131 -7.99 2.83 2.92
CA VAL A 131 -8.77 1.85 3.70
C VAL A 131 -10.14 2.43 4.09
N SER A 132 -10.15 3.65 4.63
CA SER A 132 -11.39 4.33 5.03
C SER A 132 -12.31 4.60 3.85
N HIS A 133 -11.75 4.97 2.70
CA HIS A 133 -12.49 5.12 1.46
C HIS A 133 -13.07 3.78 1.00
N CYS A 134 -12.28 2.71 1.00
CA CYS A 134 -12.75 1.38 0.61
C CYS A 134 -13.91 0.90 1.47
N LEU A 135 -13.81 1.03 2.80
CA LEU A 135 -14.87 0.62 3.72
C LEU A 135 -16.19 1.37 3.47
N ARG A 136 -16.12 2.68 3.20
CA ARG A 136 -17.32 3.48 2.84
C ARG A 136 -17.90 3.04 1.50
N SER A 137 -17.04 2.92 0.48
CA SER A 137 -17.46 2.49 -0.86
C SER A 137 -18.06 1.08 -0.86
N MET A 138 -17.61 0.18 0.02
CA MET A 138 -18.17 -1.16 0.15
C MET A 138 -19.64 -1.14 0.60
N LYS A 139 -20.03 -0.20 1.47
CA LYS A 139 -21.44 0.00 1.86
C LYS A 139 -22.27 0.42 0.66
N ASP A 140 -21.76 1.36 -0.12
CA ASP A 140 -22.43 1.84 -1.33
C ASP A 140 -22.56 0.73 -2.38
N VAL A 141 -21.53 -0.11 -2.53
CA VAL A 141 -21.56 -1.27 -3.44
C VAL A 141 -22.63 -2.28 -3.03
N LEU A 142 -22.79 -2.59 -1.75
CA LEU A 142 -23.88 -3.48 -1.29
C LEU A 142 -25.26 -2.93 -1.68
N SER A 143 -25.46 -1.62 -1.50
CA SER A 143 -26.72 -0.98 -1.90
C SER A 143 -26.97 -1.10 -3.41
N LYS A 144 -25.92 -1.04 -4.24
CA LYS A 144 -26.02 -1.24 -5.70
C LYS A 144 -26.31 -2.70 -6.05
N ILE A 145 -25.66 -3.65 -5.36
CA ILE A 145 -25.86 -5.08 -5.56
C ILE A 145 -27.33 -5.46 -5.35
N SER A 146 -27.99 -4.91 -4.32
CA SER A 146 -29.42 -5.16 -4.06
C SER A 146 -30.35 -4.74 -5.21
N LYS A 147 -29.88 -3.84 -6.09
CA LYS A 147 -30.65 -3.26 -7.20
C LYS A 147 -30.33 -3.89 -8.56
N ILE A 148 -29.42 -4.87 -8.62
CA ILE A 148 -29.04 -5.55 -9.87
C ILE A 148 -30.26 -6.23 -10.49
N LYS A 149 -30.49 -5.96 -11.78
CA LYS A 149 -31.55 -6.58 -12.59
C LYS A 149 -31.02 -7.29 -13.83
N ASN A 150 -29.88 -6.84 -14.35
CA ASN A 150 -29.29 -7.30 -15.60
C ASN A 150 -27.76 -7.39 -15.49
N GLU A 151 -27.12 -7.89 -16.53
CA GLU A 151 -25.65 -8.03 -16.60
C GLU A 151 -24.92 -6.68 -16.65
N GLU A 152 -25.56 -5.65 -17.20
CA GLU A 152 -25.00 -4.29 -17.24
C GLU A 152 -24.77 -3.74 -15.82
N ASN A 153 -25.72 -3.93 -14.91
CA ASN A 153 -25.54 -3.55 -13.51
C ASN A 153 -24.40 -4.33 -12.82
N VAL A 154 -24.19 -5.59 -13.21
CA VAL A 154 -23.05 -6.39 -12.70
C VAL A 154 -21.73 -5.81 -13.19
N PHE A 155 -21.66 -5.42 -14.46
CA PHE A 155 -20.47 -4.81 -15.04
C PHE A 155 -20.12 -3.48 -14.36
N GLU A 156 -21.11 -2.64 -14.05
CA GLU A 156 -20.89 -1.41 -13.26
C GLU A 156 -20.28 -1.71 -11.89
N VAL A 157 -20.82 -2.70 -11.18
CA VAL A 157 -20.30 -3.13 -9.86
C VAL A 157 -18.89 -3.69 -9.98
N ASP A 158 -18.62 -4.51 -11.00
CA ASP A 158 -17.29 -5.06 -11.27
C ASP A 158 -16.23 -3.96 -11.46
N ASN A 159 -16.56 -2.91 -12.22
CA ASN A 159 -15.66 -1.78 -12.43
C ASN A 159 -15.38 -1.01 -11.14
N ILE A 160 -16.40 -0.80 -10.30
CA ILE A 160 -16.21 -0.14 -8.99
C ILE A 160 -15.30 -1.00 -8.11
N LEU A 161 -15.56 -2.30 -8.02
CA LEU A 161 -14.77 -3.23 -7.21
C LEU A 161 -13.32 -3.31 -7.67
N LYS A 162 -13.08 -3.42 -8.99
CA LYS A 162 -11.72 -3.36 -9.58
C LYS A 162 -11.00 -2.05 -9.26
N ASN A 163 -11.70 -0.92 -9.24
CA ASN A 163 -11.11 0.36 -8.83
C ASN A 163 -10.70 0.37 -7.36
N LEU A 164 -11.52 -0.20 -6.48
CA LEU A 164 -11.20 -0.34 -5.06
C LEU A 164 -10.01 -1.29 -4.85
N GLU A 165 -9.98 -2.43 -5.53
CA GLU A 165 -8.83 -3.36 -5.49
C GLU A 165 -7.53 -2.68 -5.92
N ARG A 166 -7.56 -1.91 -7.02
CA ARG A 166 -6.39 -1.15 -7.49
C ARG A 166 -5.90 -0.15 -6.45
N ARG A 167 -6.80 0.59 -5.80
CA ARG A 167 -6.46 1.53 -4.71
C ARG A 167 -5.81 0.81 -3.53
N LEU A 168 -6.37 -0.33 -3.11
CA LEU A 168 -5.83 -1.14 -2.03
C LEU A 168 -4.44 -1.69 -2.37
N LEU A 169 -4.23 -2.12 -3.61
CA LEU A 169 -2.93 -2.60 -4.08
C LEU A 169 -1.85 -1.49 -3.98
N ILE A 170 -2.19 -0.26 -4.39
CA ILE A 170 -1.30 0.90 -4.26
C ILE A 170 -0.98 1.15 -2.78
N ALA A 171 -2.01 1.23 -1.93
CA ALA A 171 -1.85 1.45 -0.50
C ALA A 171 -0.99 0.35 0.16
N GLU A 172 -1.19 -0.91 -0.22
CA GLU A 172 -0.42 -2.05 0.28
C GLU A 172 1.05 -1.96 -0.12
N SER A 173 1.36 -1.53 -1.35
CA SER A 173 2.74 -1.33 -1.79
C SER A 173 3.46 -0.21 -1.03
N VAL A 174 2.75 0.86 -0.63
CA VAL A 174 3.28 1.93 0.22
C VAL A 174 3.58 1.40 1.63
N VAL A 175 2.64 0.64 2.21
CA VAL A 175 2.84 0.03 3.53
C VAL A 175 4.02 -0.95 3.53
N ASN A 176 4.19 -1.75 2.47
CA ASN A 176 5.37 -2.58 2.31
C ASN A 176 6.66 -1.76 2.29
N LYS A 177 6.66 -0.62 1.62
CA LYS A 177 7.81 0.29 1.58
C LYS A 177 8.17 0.81 2.97
N TRP A 178 7.18 1.15 3.80
CA TRP A 178 7.40 1.54 5.20
C TRP A 178 7.92 0.40 6.08
N ILE A 179 7.49 -0.84 5.81
CA ILE A 179 7.98 -2.02 6.53
C ILE A 179 9.46 -2.26 6.19
N GLU A 180 9.79 -2.22 4.89
CA GLU A 180 11.13 -2.49 4.37
C GLU A 180 12.13 -1.34 4.63
N ASN A 181 11.67 -0.09 4.62
CA ASN A 181 12.52 1.10 4.77
C ASN A 181 12.17 1.90 6.05
N PRO A 182 13.04 1.86 7.08
CA PRO A 182 12.88 2.66 8.30
C PRO A 182 12.75 4.17 8.07
N GLN A 183 13.38 4.73 7.03
CA GLN A 183 13.33 6.17 6.75
C GLN A 183 11.94 6.59 6.29
N GLU A 184 11.34 5.83 5.38
CA GLU A 184 9.99 6.11 4.88
C GLU A 184 8.92 5.85 5.93
N ARG A 185 9.17 4.91 6.85
CA ARG A 185 8.31 4.72 8.03
C ARG A 185 8.25 5.96 8.90
N VAL A 186 9.39 6.60 9.18
CA VAL A 186 9.42 7.82 10.01
C VAL A 186 8.60 8.92 9.35
N GLN A 187 8.67 9.07 8.02
CA GLN A 187 7.87 10.04 7.26
C GLN A 187 6.36 9.79 7.35
N SER A 188 5.93 8.53 7.57
CA SER A 188 4.51 8.20 7.74
C SER A 188 3.92 8.70 9.06
N GLY A 189 4.76 8.99 10.08
CA GLY A 189 4.31 9.32 11.44
C GLY A 189 3.71 8.14 12.23
N LEU A 190 3.58 6.95 11.64
CA LEU A 190 2.94 5.80 12.26
C LEU A 190 3.94 4.92 13.04
N LYS A 191 3.47 4.36 14.15
CA LYS A 191 4.21 3.33 14.90
C LYS A 191 4.18 2.00 14.15
N TYR A 192 5.17 1.15 14.42
CA TYR A 192 5.27 -0.17 13.76
C TYR A 192 3.99 -1.01 13.91
N VAL A 193 3.40 -1.04 15.12
CA VAL A 193 2.15 -1.77 15.39
C VAL A 193 0.99 -1.25 14.54
N GLU A 194 0.92 0.04 14.27
CA GLU A 194 -0.13 0.66 13.45
C GLU A 194 0.04 0.28 11.98
N ILE A 195 1.29 0.26 11.50
CA ILE A 195 1.63 -0.20 10.15
C ILE A 195 1.27 -1.68 9.99
N THR A 196 1.56 -2.53 10.98
CA THR A 196 1.17 -3.94 10.95
C THR A 196 -0.35 -4.10 10.90
N ARG A 197 -1.11 -3.35 11.70
CA ARG A 197 -2.58 -3.37 11.67
C ARG A 197 -3.11 -2.93 10.31
N LEU A 198 -2.57 -1.85 9.76
CA LEU A 198 -2.95 -1.35 8.45
C LEU A 198 -2.66 -2.38 7.35
N LYS A 199 -1.52 -3.08 7.44
CA LYS A 199 -1.16 -4.19 6.56
C LYS A 199 -2.16 -5.34 6.63
N LEU A 200 -2.66 -5.69 7.82
CA LEU A 200 -3.69 -6.71 7.99
C LEU A 200 -4.99 -6.30 7.29
N PHE A 201 -5.46 -5.07 7.49
CA PHE A 201 -6.66 -4.57 6.79
C PHE A 201 -6.51 -4.63 5.27
N LEU A 202 -5.37 -4.17 4.73
CA LEU A 202 -5.11 -4.17 3.30
C LEU A 202 -5.09 -5.58 2.69
N ARG A 203 -4.74 -6.61 3.47
CA ARG A 203 -4.79 -8.02 3.03
C ARG A 203 -6.20 -8.61 3.05
N GLU A 204 -7.04 -8.20 3.98
CA GLU A 204 -8.40 -8.77 4.14
C GLU A 204 -9.44 -8.07 3.26
N LEU A 205 -9.32 -6.76 3.03
CA LEU A 205 -10.30 -6.00 2.24
C LEU A 205 -10.51 -6.55 0.82
N PRO A 206 -9.48 -6.93 0.03
CA PRO A 206 -9.68 -7.51 -1.30
C PRO A 206 -10.53 -8.79 -1.29
N ARG A 207 -10.44 -9.60 -0.22
CA ARG A 207 -11.28 -10.80 -0.08
C ARG A 207 -12.75 -10.42 0.07
N LEU A 208 -13.03 -9.37 0.85
CA LEU A 208 -14.40 -8.87 1.01
C LEU A 208 -14.95 -8.29 -0.30
N LEU A 209 -14.13 -7.58 -1.08
CA LEU A 209 -14.51 -7.11 -2.42
C LEU A 209 -14.84 -8.29 -3.36
N SER A 210 -14.04 -9.36 -3.32
CA SER A 210 -14.31 -10.59 -4.06
C SER A 210 -15.63 -11.26 -3.66
N HIS A 211 -15.99 -11.22 -2.37
CA HIS A 211 -17.29 -11.71 -1.90
C HIS A 211 -18.45 -10.86 -2.42
N GLN A 212 -18.30 -9.53 -2.44
CA GLN A 212 -19.29 -8.62 -3.04
C GLN A 212 -19.46 -8.89 -4.54
N MET A 213 -18.37 -9.16 -5.26
CA MET A 213 -18.45 -9.50 -6.69
C MET A 213 -19.19 -10.82 -6.93
N ARG A 214 -18.91 -11.84 -6.10
CA ARG A 214 -19.63 -13.12 -6.17
C ARG A 214 -21.11 -12.95 -5.88
N LEU A 215 -21.45 -12.09 -4.93
CA LEU A 215 -22.85 -11.77 -4.61
C LEU A 215 -23.51 -11.06 -5.80
N ALA A 216 -22.87 -10.04 -6.37
CA ALA A 216 -23.35 -9.32 -7.56
C ALA A 216 -23.71 -10.27 -8.71
N ARG A 217 -22.82 -11.22 -9.03
CA ARG A 217 -23.05 -12.23 -10.07
C ARG A 217 -24.20 -13.19 -9.73
N LYS A 218 -24.46 -13.47 -8.45
CA LYS A 218 -25.58 -14.33 -8.05
C LYS A 218 -26.94 -13.61 -8.15
N MET A 219 -26.95 -12.29 -8.00
CA MET A 219 -28.18 -11.48 -8.02
C MET A 219 -28.88 -11.51 -9.37
N THR A 220 -28.15 -11.60 -10.48
CA THR A 220 -28.75 -11.73 -11.82
C THR A 220 -29.59 -13.00 -11.96
N TYR A 221 -29.17 -14.11 -11.34
CA TYR A 221 -29.90 -15.37 -11.38
C TYR A 221 -31.15 -15.37 -10.50
N LEU A 222 -31.16 -14.60 -9.40
CA LEU A 222 -32.23 -14.64 -8.39
C LEU A 222 -33.48 -13.83 -8.74
N LYS A 223 -33.58 -13.25 -9.96
CA LYS A 223 -34.70 -12.41 -10.41
C LYS A 223 -35.11 -11.37 -9.36
N GLY A 224 -34.28 -10.35 -9.14
CA GLY A 224 -34.58 -9.05 -8.50
C GLY A 224 -35.41 -9.03 -7.20
N LYS A 225 -36.71 -9.36 -7.27
CA LYS A 225 -37.68 -9.24 -6.16
C LYS A 225 -37.32 -10.10 -4.94
N LYS A 226 -37.01 -11.40 -5.12
CA LYS A 226 -36.69 -12.28 -3.97
C LYS A 226 -35.39 -11.86 -3.28
N ALA A 227 -34.45 -11.37 -4.07
CA ALA A 227 -33.14 -10.98 -3.58
C ALA A 227 -33.15 -9.62 -2.87
N GLN A 228 -34.02 -8.70 -3.29
CA GLN A 228 -34.28 -7.44 -2.57
C GLN A 228 -34.90 -7.68 -1.19
N THR A 229 -35.83 -8.63 -1.06
CA THR A 229 -36.39 -9.00 0.24
C THR A 229 -35.31 -9.56 1.16
N LEU A 230 -34.48 -10.48 0.66
CA LEU A 230 -33.38 -11.07 1.43
C LEU A 230 -32.36 -10.01 1.88
N PHE A 231 -32.04 -9.03 1.02
CA PHE A 231 -31.14 -7.93 1.37
C PHE A 231 -31.72 -7.03 2.46
N LYS A 232 -33.03 -6.73 2.40
CA LYS A 232 -33.70 -5.98 3.47
C LYS A 232 -33.67 -6.74 4.79
N GLU A 233 -33.92 -8.05 4.76
CA GLU A 233 -33.84 -8.90 5.96
C GLU A 233 -32.42 -8.89 6.55
N ILE A 234 -31.39 -8.98 5.71
CA ILE A 234 -29.99 -8.87 6.12
C ILE A 234 -29.69 -7.48 6.68
N GLU A 235 -30.09 -6.40 6.01
CA GLU A 235 -29.86 -5.02 6.50
C GLU A 235 -30.60 -4.75 7.82
N GLU A 236 -31.80 -5.30 8.01
CA GLU A 236 -32.54 -5.24 9.26
C GLU A 236 -31.87 -6.05 10.37
N TYR A 237 -31.39 -7.25 10.05
CA TYR A 237 -30.69 -8.14 10.99
C TYR A 237 -29.33 -7.59 11.41
N PHE A 238 -28.62 -6.94 10.49
CA PHE A 238 -27.32 -6.30 10.72
C PHE A 238 -27.44 -4.80 10.94
N LYS A 239 -28.64 -4.27 11.28
CA LYS A 239 -28.76 -2.88 11.73
C LYS A 239 -27.72 -2.67 12.83
N PRO A 240 -26.73 -1.81 12.63
CA PRO A 240 -25.71 -1.63 13.63
C PRO A 240 -26.37 -0.98 14.84
N GLU A 241 -26.45 -1.71 15.95
CA GLU A 241 -26.44 -1.10 17.29
C GLU A 241 -25.07 -0.41 17.56
N ILE A 242 -24.14 -0.49 16.61
CA ILE A 242 -22.86 0.20 16.66
C ILE A 242 -23.10 1.68 16.36
N GLU A 243 -23.33 2.43 17.43
CA GLU A 243 -23.34 3.88 17.48
C GLU A 243 -22.25 4.47 16.58
N GLU A 244 -22.63 5.35 15.65
CA GLU A 244 -21.72 6.14 14.81
C GLU A 244 -20.66 6.89 15.64
N GLN A 245 -20.90 7.07 16.95
CA GLN A 245 -19.98 7.64 17.93
C GLN A 245 -18.68 6.82 18.11
N ASN A 246 -18.68 5.51 17.88
CA ASN A 246 -17.50 4.66 18.13
C ASN A 246 -16.48 4.68 16.97
N VAL A 247 -16.92 4.92 15.74
CA VAL A 247 -15.99 5.05 14.57
C VAL A 247 -15.31 6.42 14.57
N GLU A 248 -16.03 7.48 14.98
CA GLU A 248 -15.42 8.80 15.21
C GLU A 248 -14.47 8.80 16.40
N LYS A 249 -14.77 8.11 17.51
CA LYS A 249 -13.82 7.96 18.63
C LYS A 249 -12.53 7.27 18.21
N PHE A 250 -12.61 6.19 17.43
CA PHE A 250 -11.42 5.49 16.93
C PHE A 250 -10.57 6.32 15.96
N THR A 251 -11.15 7.31 15.27
CA THR A 251 -10.43 8.18 14.33
C THR A 251 -9.99 9.51 14.93
N LYS A 252 -10.70 10.04 15.94
CA LYS A 252 -10.35 11.30 16.62
C LYS A 252 -9.42 11.11 17.83
N GLU A 253 -9.47 9.99 18.55
CA GLU A 253 -8.67 9.81 19.78
C GLU A 253 -7.18 9.45 19.54
N LYS A 254 -6.68 9.45 18.30
CA LYS A 254 -5.25 9.18 18.02
C LYS A 254 -4.55 10.10 17.02
N LEU A 255 -5.15 11.21 16.63
CA LEU A 255 -4.49 12.23 15.79
C LEU A 255 -4.18 13.53 16.53
N THR A 256 -4.21 13.51 17.86
CA THR A 256 -3.65 14.57 18.70
C THR A 256 -2.53 13.98 19.56
N ILE A 257 -1.31 14.03 19.03
CA ILE A 257 0.01 14.21 19.69
C ILE A 257 1.03 14.29 18.55
#